data_AF-A0A565ANI1-F1
#
_entry.id   AF-A0A565ANI1-F1
#
_cell.length_a   1.000
_cell.length_b   1.000
_cell.length_c   1.000
_cell.angle_alpha   90.00
_cell.angle_beta   90.00
_cell.angle_gamma   90.00
#
_symmetry.space_group_name_H-M   'P 1'
#
loop_
_entity.id
_entity.type
_entity.pdbx_description
1 polymer ?
#
loop_
_entity_poly.entity_id
_entity_poly.type
_entity_poly.pdbx_seq_one_letter_code
_entity_poly.pdbx_strand_id
1 'polypeptide(L)'
;MLSCSLFVNFRFCLEEISSQNQVKASVQRRIRQSIQDEYPGLETVLEDLLPKKSPLIVVKCPNHLTLVVVNNVPLFFCIRDGPYMPTLRLLHQYPNIMKRFQVDRGAIKFVLSGANIMCPGLTSPGGVLDEEVDAERPVAIYAEGKQHALAIGFTKMSAKDIKSINKGIGVDNMHYLNDGLWKVCSLLYSFEMQSGLIGSQ
;
A
#
# COMPACT_ATOMS: atom_id res chain seq x y z
N MET A 1 -13.33 20.88 12.36
CA MET A 1 -12.39 20.75 11.22
C MET A 1 -11.27 19.83 11.63
N LEU A 2 -11.38 18.54 11.30
CA LEU A 2 -10.38 17.52 11.60
C LEU A 2 -9.23 17.59 10.59
N SER A 3 -8.27 18.49 10.82
CA SER A 3 -6.93 18.35 10.22
C SER A 3 -6.12 17.40 11.09
N CYS A 4 -6.42 16.10 11.01
CA CYS A 4 -5.59 15.08 11.62
C CYS A 4 -4.49 14.71 10.61
N SER A 5 -3.32 15.29 10.80
CA SER A 5 -2.10 14.93 10.08
C SER A 5 -1.82 13.46 10.34
N LEU A 6 -1.99 12.60 9.33
CA LEU A 6 -1.58 11.19 9.38
C LEU A 6 -0.05 11.11 9.32
N PHE A 7 0.61 11.50 10.41
CA PHE A 7 2.01 11.15 10.64
C PHE A 7 2.05 9.70 11.14
N VAL A 8 1.95 8.74 10.22
CA VAL A 8 2.29 7.34 10.53
C VAL A 8 3.75 7.17 10.15
N ASN A 9 4.63 7.40 11.12
CA ASN A 9 6.03 7.07 10.96
C ASN A 9 6.14 5.55 10.99
N PHE A 10 6.25 4.90 9.82
CA PHE A 10 6.33 3.44 9.67
C PHE A 10 7.68 2.89 10.17
N ARG A 11 7.94 3.06 11.46
CA ARG A 11 8.97 2.30 12.19
C ARG A 11 8.39 0.96 12.64
N PHE A 12 7.77 0.25 11.71
CA PHE A 12 7.11 -1.03 12.00
C PHE A 12 8.17 -2.05 12.43
N CYS A 13 8.02 -2.62 13.62
CA CYS A 13 8.81 -3.73 14.11
C CYS A 13 7.88 -4.93 14.30
N LEU A 14 8.33 -6.13 13.88
CA LEU A 14 7.58 -7.38 14.06
C LEU A 14 7.22 -7.67 15.52
N GLU A 15 7.96 -7.08 16.45
CA GLU A 15 7.84 -7.31 17.89
C GLU A 15 6.62 -6.64 18.53
N GLU A 16 5.82 -5.86 17.78
CA GLU A 16 4.68 -5.10 18.34
C GLU A 16 3.30 -5.59 17.86
N ILE A 17 3.14 -6.86 17.45
CA ILE A 17 1.81 -7.39 17.08
C ILE A 17 0.86 -7.32 18.30
N SER A 18 -0.25 -6.61 18.16
CA SER A 18 -1.23 -6.45 19.23
C SER A 18 -2.20 -7.64 19.31
N SER A 19 -2.63 -8.18 18.17
CA SER A 19 -3.44 -9.41 18.11
C SER A 19 -3.47 -10.00 16.71
N GLN A 20 -3.70 -11.31 16.62
CA GLN A 20 -3.89 -12.03 15.36
C GLN A 20 -5.16 -12.88 15.47
N ASN A 21 -6.10 -12.67 14.55
CA ASN A 21 -7.40 -13.35 14.60
C ASN A 21 -7.78 -13.88 13.21
N GLN A 22 -8.20 -15.14 13.14
CA GLN A 22 -8.92 -15.65 11.97
C GLN A 22 -10.30 -14.98 11.91
N VAL A 23 -10.64 -14.38 10.77
CA VAL A 23 -11.94 -13.71 10.64
C VAL A 23 -13.06 -14.69 10.35
N LYS A 24 -14.28 -14.34 10.79
CA LYS A 24 -15.49 -15.07 10.43
C LYS A 24 -15.77 -14.93 8.93
N ALA A 25 -16.41 -15.94 8.33
CA ALA A 25 -16.73 -15.96 6.90
C ALA A 25 -17.50 -14.70 6.42
N SER A 26 -18.41 -14.15 7.24
CA SER A 26 -19.13 -12.92 6.92
C SER A 26 -18.21 -11.69 6.80
N VAL A 27 -17.20 -11.59 7.66
CA VAL A 27 -16.19 -10.52 7.64
C VAL A 27 -15.25 -10.71 6.45
N GLN A 28 -14.79 -11.94 6.21
CA GLN A 28 -13.97 -12.28 5.04
C GLN A 28 -14.63 -11.85 3.73
N ARG A 29 -15.94 -12.13 3.58
CA ARG A 29 -16.71 -11.70 2.40
C ARG A 29 -16.73 -10.17 2.25
N ARG A 30 -16.90 -9.42 3.35
CA ARG A 30 -16.89 -7.94 3.32
C ARG A 30 -15.53 -7.38 2.94
N ILE A 31 -14.44 -7.91 3.51
CA ILE A 31 -13.07 -7.51 3.18
C ILE A 31 -12.79 -7.76 1.70
N ARG A 32 -13.12 -8.95 1.21
CA ARG A 32 -12.92 -9.30 -0.20
C ARG A 32 -13.72 -8.41 -1.14
N GLN A 33 -14.98 -8.12 -0.83
CA GLN A 33 -15.80 -7.21 -1.64
C GLN A 33 -15.19 -5.80 -1.69
N SER A 34 -14.80 -5.27 -0.53
CA SER A 34 -14.16 -3.94 -0.46
C SER A 34 -12.87 -3.86 -1.27
N ILE A 35 -12.05 -4.92 -1.27
CA ILE A 35 -10.83 -4.99 -2.08
C ILE A 35 -11.16 -5.07 -3.58
N GLN A 36 -12.18 -5.84 -3.96
CA GLN A 36 -12.60 -5.98 -5.36
C GLN A 36 -13.17 -4.68 -5.93
N ASP A 37 -13.99 -3.98 -5.14
CA ASP A 37 -14.59 -2.71 -5.53
C ASP A 37 -13.52 -1.63 -5.73
N GLU A 38 -12.49 -1.65 -4.88
CA GLU A 38 -11.37 -0.70 -4.93
C GLU A 38 -10.38 -1.03 -6.06
N TYR A 39 -10.13 -2.31 -6.33
CA TYR A 39 -9.16 -2.79 -7.33
C TYR A 39 -9.80 -3.79 -8.30
N PRO A 40 -10.62 -3.32 -9.26
CA PRO A 40 -11.32 -4.20 -10.20
C PRO A 40 -10.35 -5.03 -11.08
N GLY A 41 -9.13 -4.55 -11.30
CA GLY A 41 -8.08 -5.27 -12.02
C GLY A 41 -7.62 -6.58 -11.35
N LEU A 42 -8.00 -6.82 -10.09
CA LEU A 42 -7.73 -8.07 -9.39
C LEU A 42 -8.79 -9.15 -9.62
N GLU A 43 -9.91 -8.87 -10.29
CA GLU A 43 -11.06 -9.79 -10.40
C GLU A 43 -10.66 -11.22 -10.80
N THR A 44 -9.76 -11.35 -11.77
CA THR A 44 -9.32 -12.65 -12.33
C THR A 44 -8.42 -13.44 -11.38
N VAL A 45 -7.68 -12.77 -10.50
CA VAL A 45 -6.71 -13.38 -9.58
C VAL A 45 -7.19 -13.37 -8.12
N LEU A 46 -8.35 -12.78 -7.85
CA LEU A 46 -8.86 -12.58 -6.49
C LEU A 46 -9.17 -13.91 -5.79
N GLU A 47 -9.57 -14.95 -6.53
CA GLU A 47 -9.81 -16.28 -5.94
C GLU A 47 -8.50 -16.94 -5.49
N ASP A 48 -7.39 -16.70 -6.19
CA ASP A 48 -6.07 -17.22 -5.83
C ASP A 48 -5.46 -16.44 -4.66
N LEU A 49 -5.61 -15.11 -4.65
CA LEU A 49 -5.10 -14.24 -3.59
C LEU A 49 -5.94 -14.33 -2.30
N LEU A 50 -7.27 -14.32 -2.41
CA LEU A 50 -8.21 -14.35 -1.28
C LEU A 50 -9.26 -15.46 -1.46
N PRO A 51 -8.85 -16.75 -1.35
CA PRO A 51 -9.75 -17.89 -1.57
C PRO A 51 -10.90 -17.88 -0.56
N LYS A 52 -12.13 -18.15 -1.00
CA LYS A 52 -13.31 -18.12 -0.09
C LYS A 52 -13.26 -19.20 0.99
N LYS A 53 -12.56 -20.29 0.70
CA LYS A 53 -12.46 -21.47 1.57
C LYS A 53 -11.24 -21.44 2.49
N SER A 54 -10.24 -20.60 2.17
CA SER A 54 -9.03 -20.50 2.99
C SER A 54 -9.26 -19.57 4.17
N PRO A 55 -8.73 -19.89 5.37
CA PRO A 55 -8.71 -18.96 6.50
C PRO A 55 -8.06 -17.63 6.13
N LEU A 56 -8.80 -16.53 6.29
CA LEU A 56 -8.25 -15.18 6.24
C LEU A 56 -7.92 -14.75 7.67
N ILE A 57 -6.67 -14.31 7.88
CA ILE A 57 -6.18 -13.84 9.17
C ILE A 57 -6.05 -12.32 9.11
N VAL A 58 -6.56 -11.66 10.15
CA VAL A 58 -6.34 -10.24 10.38
C VAL A 58 -5.38 -10.04 11.55
N VAL A 59 -4.27 -9.36 11.28
CA VAL A 59 -3.26 -9.00 12.28
C VAL A 59 -3.41 -7.53 12.62
N LYS A 60 -3.70 -7.22 13.88
CA LYS A 60 -3.74 -5.84 14.39
C LYS A 60 -2.38 -5.47 14.95
N CYS A 61 -1.90 -4.32 14.53
CA CYS A 61 -0.63 -3.74 14.91
C CYS A 61 -0.87 -2.37 15.57
N PRO A 62 0.16 -1.75 16.17
CA PRO A 62 0.05 -0.43 16.78
C PRO A 62 -0.26 0.63 15.71
N ASN A 63 -0.59 1.83 16.15
CA ASN A 63 -0.97 2.96 15.27
C ASN A 63 -2.18 2.66 14.37
N HIS A 64 -3.05 1.73 14.80
CA HIS A 64 -4.25 1.30 14.09
C HIS A 64 -3.97 0.66 12.71
N LEU A 65 -2.78 0.10 12.51
CA LEU A 65 -2.46 -0.66 11.32
C LEU A 65 -3.05 -2.07 11.44
N THR A 66 -3.72 -2.50 10.39
CA THR A 66 -4.35 -3.82 10.28
C THR A 66 -3.83 -4.49 9.02
N LEU A 67 -3.33 -5.71 9.11
CA LEU A 67 -2.85 -6.51 7.98
C LEU A 67 -3.85 -7.62 7.65
N VAL A 68 -4.06 -7.86 6.36
CA VAL A 68 -4.80 -8.99 5.81
C VAL A 68 -3.78 -10.02 5.33
N VAL A 69 -3.77 -11.17 6.02
CA VAL A 69 -2.80 -12.25 5.82
C VAL A 69 -3.54 -13.49 5.36
N VAL A 70 -3.07 -14.08 4.26
CA VAL A 70 -3.56 -15.36 3.73
C VAL A 70 -2.36 -16.25 3.51
N ASN A 71 -2.42 -17.50 3.95
CA ASN A 71 -1.30 -18.46 3.89
C ASN A 71 0.00 -17.86 4.44
N ASN A 72 -0.07 -17.16 5.59
CA ASN A 72 1.07 -16.48 6.21
C ASN A 72 1.72 -15.35 5.38
N VAL A 73 1.14 -14.96 4.25
CA VAL A 73 1.63 -13.85 3.43
C VAL A 73 0.73 -12.61 3.65
N PRO A 74 1.28 -11.46 4.07
CA PRO A 74 0.52 -10.22 4.15
C PRO A 74 0.30 -9.64 2.75
N LEU A 75 -0.95 -9.57 2.33
CA LEU A 75 -1.35 -9.14 0.99
C LEU A 75 -1.81 -7.69 0.96
N PHE A 76 -2.64 -7.31 1.95
CA PHE A 76 -3.17 -5.96 2.09
C PHE A 76 -2.96 -5.43 3.50
N PHE A 77 -3.00 -4.11 3.63
CA PHE A 77 -3.03 -3.42 4.91
C PHE A 77 -4.10 -2.33 4.90
N CYS A 78 -4.57 -1.94 6.08
CA CYS A 78 -5.52 -0.87 6.30
C CYS A 78 -5.05 -0.08 7.53
N ILE A 79 -5.18 1.24 7.49
CA ILE A 79 -4.87 2.11 8.62
C ILE A 79 -6.18 2.70 9.12
N ARG A 80 -6.49 2.52 10.41
CA ARG A 80 -7.77 2.89 11.02
C ARG A 80 -8.93 2.26 10.21
N ASP A 81 -9.85 3.08 9.70
CA ASP A 81 -11.02 2.69 8.91
C ASP A 81 -10.86 3.10 7.44
N GLY A 82 -9.62 3.26 6.97
CA GLY A 82 -9.31 3.58 5.57
C GLY A 82 -9.51 2.41 4.60
N PRO A 83 -9.30 2.62 3.29
CA PRO A 83 -9.37 1.55 2.32
C PRO A 83 -8.26 0.50 2.56
N TYR A 84 -8.52 -0.73 2.13
CA TYR A 84 -7.48 -1.74 2.04
C TYR A 84 -6.50 -1.34 0.93
N MET A 85 -5.22 -1.28 1.24
CA MET A 85 -4.13 -0.98 0.32
C MET A 85 -3.26 -2.23 0.12
N PRO A 86 -2.83 -2.55 -1.11
CA PRO A 86 -1.95 -3.69 -1.33
C PRO A 86 -0.58 -3.43 -0.71
N THR A 87 0.12 -4.48 -0.28
CA THR A 87 1.55 -4.35 0.04
C THR A 87 2.35 -4.03 -1.23
N LEU A 88 3.53 -3.42 -1.08
CA LEU A 88 4.39 -3.13 -2.24
C LEU A 88 4.77 -4.40 -3.01
N ARG A 89 4.93 -5.54 -2.32
CA ARG A 89 5.22 -6.82 -2.98
C ARG A 89 4.07 -7.30 -3.86
N LEU A 90 2.83 -7.18 -3.37
CA LEU A 90 1.66 -7.51 -4.16
C LEU A 90 1.54 -6.56 -5.36
N LEU A 91 1.75 -5.26 -5.14
CA LEU A 91 1.73 -4.28 -6.23
C LEU A 91 2.84 -4.53 -7.27
N HIS A 92 4.02 -5.00 -6.87
CA HIS A 92 5.09 -5.34 -7.81
C HIS A 92 4.73 -6.53 -8.71
N GLN A 93 3.91 -7.47 -8.21
CA GLN A 93 3.36 -8.57 -9.03
C GLN A 93 2.24 -8.10 -9.96
N TYR A 94 1.41 -7.16 -9.49
CA TYR A 94 0.25 -6.66 -10.23
C TYR A 94 0.30 -5.12 -10.35
N PRO A 95 1.22 -4.54 -11.14
CA PRO A 95 1.48 -3.10 -11.15
C PRO A 95 0.32 -2.25 -11.65
N ASN A 96 -0.61 -2.85 -12.41
CA ASN A 96 -1.72 -2.16 -13.08
C ASN A 96 -2.97 -2.03 -12.21
N ILE A 97 -2.97 -2.55 -10.97
CA ILE A 97 -4.16 -2.52 -10.10
C ILE A 97 -4.37 -1.15 -9.45
N MET A 98 -3.35 -0.30 -9.42
CA MET A 98 -3.40 1.04 -8.82
C MET A 98 -3.08 2.12 -9.85
N LYS A 99 -3.68 3.30 -9.69
CA LYS A 99 -3.29 4.49 -10.43
C LYS A 99 -1.87 4.93 -10.03
N ARG A 100 -1.10 5.37 -11.01
CA ARG A 100 0.34 5.66 -10.88
C ARG A 100 0.57 7.16 -10.80
N PHE A 101 1.26 7.60 -9.75
CA PHE A 101 1.94 8.88 -9.71
C PHE A 101 3.45 8.65 -9.80
N GLN A 102 4.18 9.60 -10.37
CA GLN A 102 5.63 9.59 -10.46
C GLN A 102 6.20 10.82 -9.78
N VAL A 103 7.20 10.61 -8.92
CA VAL A 103 8.01 11.67 -8.35
C VAL A 103 9.31 11.84 -9.11
N ASP A 104 9.87 13.04 -9.05
CA ASP A 104 11.23 13.29 -9.56
C ASP A 104 12.33 12.54 -8.80
N ARG A 105 13.53 12.57 -9.37
CA ARG A 105 14.72 11.96 -8.77
C ARG A 105 15.10 12.54 -7.41
N GLY A 106 14.84 13.83 -7.18
CA GLY A 106 15.18 14.52 -5.94
C GLY A 106 14.36 14.01 -4.75
N ALA A 107 13.10 13.64 -5.00
CA ALA A 107 12.17 13.15 -3.99
C ALA A 107 12.48 11.70 -3.53
N ILE A 108 13.14 10.89 -4.35
CA ILE A 108 13.34 9.43 -4.11
C ILE A 108 13.88 9.15 -2.70
N LYS A 109 14.95 9.83 -2.29
CA LYS A 109 15.59 9.61 -0.99
C LYS A 109 14.62 9.90 0.18
N PHE A 110 13.81 10.94 0.03
CA PHE A 110 12.87 11.36 1.07
C PHE A 110 11.68 10.40 1.17
N VAL A 111 11.14 9.94 0.02
CA VAL A 111 10.07 8.94 -0.03
C VAL A 111 10.53 7.63 0.63
N LEU A 112 11.75 7.17 0.32
CA LEU A 112 12.35 5.99 0.95
C LEU A 112 12.75 6.18 2.42
N SER A 113 12.63 7.40 2.94
CA SER A 113 12.78 7.71 4.37
C SER A 113 11.43 7.88 5.07
N GLY A 114 10.31 7.62 4.38
CA GLY A 114 8.95 7.75 4.92
C GLY A 114 8.38 9.16 4.88
N ALA A 115 9.00 10.10 4.16
CA ALA A 115 8.43 11.44 4.01
C ALA A 115 7.18 11.42 3.12
N ASN A 116 6.26 12.33 3.41
CA ASN A 116 5.10 12.62 2.55
C ASN A 116 5.55 13.22 1.21
N ILE A 117 4.72 13.04 0.19
CA ILE A 117 4.98 13.54 -1.15
C ILE A 117 4.38 14.94 -1.28
N MET A 118 5.28 15.91 -1.48
CA MET A 118 4.91 17.30 -1.64
C MET A 118 4.48 17.58 -3.09
N CYS A 119 3.53 18.48 -3.29
CA CYS A 119 3.02 18.82 -4.63
C CYS A 119 4.13 19.16 -5.65
N PRO A 120 5.18 19.95 -5.30
CA PRO A 120 6.28 20.25 -6.23
C PRO A 120 7.04 19.04 -6.75
N GLY A 121 7.09 17.94 -5.98
CA GLY A 121 7.76 16.71 -6.40
C GLY A 121 6.97 15.90 -7.44
N LEU A 122 5.67 16.22 -7.62
CA LEU A 122 4.77 15.58 -8.57
C LEU A 122 4.51 16.43 -9.83
N THR A 123 4.78 17.73 -9.76
CA THR A 123 4.57 18.70 -10.85
C THR A 123 5.87 19.16 -11.52
N SER A 124 7.02 18.68 -11.04
CA SER A 124 8.32 18.94 -11.65
C SER A 124 8.46 18.23 -13.01
N PRO A 125 9.49 18.53 -13.83
CA PRO A 125 9.65 17.92 -15.16
C PRO A 125 9.75 16.39 -15.17
N GLY A 126 10.19 15.77 -14.06
CA GLY A 126 10.22 14.32 -13.87
C GLY A 126 8.97 13.76 -13.18
N GLY A 127 8.08 14.63 -12.70
CA GLY A 127 6.82 14.28 -12.06
C GLY A 127 5.73 13.96 -13.08
N VAL A 128 4.90 12.95 -12.78
CA VAL A 128 3.76 12.56 -13.62
C VAL A 128 2.58 12.27 -12.72
N LEU A 129 1.43 12.85 -13.07
CA LEU A 129 0.16 12.68 -12.38
C LEU A 129 -0.85 12.04 -13.34
N ASP A 130 -1.67 11.13 -12.80
CA ASP A 130 -2.92 10.74 -13.44
C ASP A 130 -4.00 11.73 -13.00
N GLU A 131 -4.43 12.60 -13.93
CA GLU A 131 -5.35 13.71 -13.64
C GLU A 131 -6.78 13.26 -13.28
N GLU A 132 -7.09 11.97 -13.45
CA GLU A 132 -8.38 11.38 -13.06
C GLU A 132 -8.45 11.04 -11.57
N VAL A 133 -7.33 11.11 -10.86
CA VAL A 133 -7.28 10.73 -9.44
C VAL A 133 -7.81 11.86 -8.56
N ASP A 134 -8.89 11.56 -7.83
CA ASP A 134 -9.46 12.44 -6.81
C ASP A 134 -8.69 12.41 -5.48
N ALA A 135 -9.05 13.31 -4.57
CA ALA A 135 -8.58 13.26 -3.19
C ALA A 135 -9.10 12.01 -2.47
N GLU A 136 -8.41 11.60 -1.41
CA GLU A 136 -8.76 10.45 -0.58
C GLU A 136 -8.78 9.11 -1.34
N ARG A 137 -7.86 8.95 -2.30
CA ARG A 137 -7.68 7.74 -3.10
C ARG A 137 -6.30 7.12 -2.87
N PRO A 138 -6.18 5.78 -2.84
CA PRO A 138 -4.90 5.11 -2.78
C PRO A 138 -4.19 5.17 -4.15
N VAL A 139 -2.89 5.48 -4.13
CA VAL A 139 -2.06 5.62 -5.34
C VAL A 139 -0.72 4.91 -5.19
N ALA A 140 -0.19 4.42 -6.31
CA ALA A 140 1.16 3.88 -6.38
C ALA A 140 2.16 4.99 -6.72
N ILE A 141 3.21 5.13 -5.91
CA ILE A 141 4.26 6.13 -6.10
C ILE A 141 5.48 5.49 -6.77
N TYR A 142 5.72 5.89 -8.01
CA TYR A 142 6.89 5.55 -8.80
C TYR A 142 7.90 6.68 -8.79
N ALA A 143 9.11 6.41 -9.23
CA ALA A 143 10.09 7.45 -9.50
C ALA A 143 10.56 7.44 -10.93
N GLU A 144 10.99 8.61 -11.38
CA GLU A 144 11.64 8.77 -12.68
C GLU A 144 12.79 7.75 -12.87
N GLY A 145 12.71 6.95 -13.94
CA GLY A 145 13.71 5.94 -14.27
C GLY A 145 13.63 4.65 -13.45
N LYS A 146 12.56 4.43 -12.65
CA LYS A 146 12.33 3.19 -11.89
C LYS A 146 11.09 2.46 -12.40
N GLN A 147 11.20 1.14 -12.53
CA GLN A 147 10.11 0.28 -13.04
C GLN A 147 9.14 -0.17 -11.95
N HIS A 148 9.58 -0.21 -10.69
CA HIS A 148 8.77 -0.66 -9.56
C HIS A 148 8.34 0.52 -8.69
N ALA A 149 7.16 0.41 -8.10
CA ALA A 149 6.67 1.37 -7.11
C ALA A 149 7.62 1.42 -5.90
N LEU A 150 7.92 2.62 -5.43
CA LEU A 150 8.74 2.86 -4.25
C LEU A 150 7.90 3.02 -2.99
N ALA A 151 6.66 3.47 -3.14
CA ALA A 151 5.73 3.65 -2.05
C ALA A 151 4.27 3.47 -2.49
N ILE A 152 3.41 3.22 -1.51
CA ILE A 152 1.96 3.36 -1.58
C ILE A 152 1.63 4.68 -0.89
N GLY A 153 0.81 5.50 -1.53
CA GLY A 153 0.37 6.77 -1.01
C GLY A 153 -1.15 6.86 -0.90
N PHE A 154 -1.63 7.83 -0.13
CA PHE A 154 -3.03 8.20 -0.04
C PHE A 154 -3.18 9.69 -0.34
N THR A 155 -3.96 10.03 -1.37
CA THR A 155 -4.04 11.42 -1.85
C THR A 155 -4.72 12.32 -0.83
N LYS A 156 -4.06 13.43 -0.49
CA LYS A 156 -4.63 14.51 0.34
C LYS A 156 -5.34 15.57 -0.50
N MET A 157 -4.95 15.67 -1.77
CA MET A 157 -5.48 16.60 -2.76
C MET A 157 -5.76 15.83 -4.05
N SER A 158 -6.73 16.28 -4.85
CA SER A 158 -6.94 15.71 -6.19
C SER A 158 -5.72 15.98 -7.08
N ALA A 159 -5.48 15.16 -8.09
CA ALA A 159 -4.38 15.37 -9.04
C ALA A 159 -4.44 16.75 -9.72
N LYS A 160 -5.66 17.23 -10.00
CA LYS A 160 -5.92 18.57 -10.54
C LYS A 160 -5.51 19.67 -9.57
N ASP A 161 -5.82 19.51 -8.29
CA ASP A 161 -5.45 20.47 -7.24
C ASP A 161 -3.95 20.45 -6.95
N ILE A 162 -3.32 19.26 -6.98
CA ILE A 162 -1.86 19.12 -6.84
C ILE A 162 -1.17 19.94 -7.94
N LYS A 163 -1.66 19.82 -9.18
CA LYS A 163 -1.11 20.52 -10.34
C LYS A 163 -1.35 22.03 -10.29
N SER A 164 -2.54 22.47 -9.87
CA SER A 164 -2.91 23.89 -9.88
C SER A 164 -2.34 24.67 -8.68
N ILE A 165 -2.38 24.11 -7.47
CA ILE A 165 -1.94 24.77 -6.24
C ILE A 165 -0.42 24.66 -6.08
N ASN A 166 0.15 23.51 -6.45
CA ASN A 166 1.58 23.23 -6.42
C ASN A 166 2.28 23.57 -5.07
N LYS A 167 1.58 23.39 -3.95
CA LYS A 167 2.08 23.68 -2.61
C LYS A 167 1.45 22.75 -1.59
N GLY A 168 2.23 22.38 -0.56
CA GLY A 168 1.76 21.52 0.53
C GLY A 168 1.94 20.03 0.25
N ILE A 169 1.32 19.22 1.10
CA ILE A 169 1.34 17.76 0.99
C ILE A 169 0.26 17.35 -0.01
N GLY A 170 0.68 16.75 -1.13
CA GLY A 170 -0.25 16.21 -2.12
C GLY A 170 -0.67 14.79 -1.80
N VAL A 171 0.26 13.97 -1.30
CA VAL A 171 0.03 12.56 -0.98
C VAL A 171 0.74 12.20 0.32
N ASP A 172 0.00 11.60 1.26
CA ASP A 172 0.58 11.02 2.46
C ASP A 172 1.24 9.67 2.12
N ASN A 173 2.43 9.43 2.66
CA ASN A 173 3.16 8.17 2.44
C ASN A 173 2.66 7.09 3.40
N MET A 174 2.08 6.02 2.85
CA MET A 174 1.41 4.97 3.62
C MET A 174 2.24 3.69 3.77
N HIS A 175 3.19 3.44 2.88
CA HIS A 175 4.06 2.27 2.92
C HIS A 175 5.18 2.48 1.90
N TYR A 176 6.44 2.27 2.27
CA TYR A 176 7.56 2.48 1.35
C TYR A 176 8.58 1.34 1.38
N LEU A 177 9.38 1.26 0.32
CA LEU A 177 10.37 0.21 0.16
C LEU A 177 11.41 0.28 1.31
N ASN A 178 11.69 -0.87 1.93
CA ASN A 178 12.57 -1.01 3.10
C ASN A 178 12.02 -0.45 4.42
N ASP A 179 10.75 -0.06 4.48
CA ASP A 179 10.08 0.14 5.76
C ASP A 179 9.89 -1.20 6.51
N GLY A 180 9.30 -1.13 7.70
CA GLY A 180 9.10 -2.34 8.49
C GLY A 180 8.14 -3.35 7.87
N LEU A 181 7.07 -2.90 7.18
CA LEU A 181 6.12 -3.79 6.51
C LEU A 181 6.78 -4.52 5.33
N TRP A 182 7.66 -3.83 4.60
CA TRP A 182 8.45 -4.44 3.52
C TRP A 182 9.36 -5.56 4.04
N LYS A 183 10.02 -5.32 5.18
CA LYS A 183 10.92 -6.28 5.83
C LYS A 183 10.18 -7.50 6.37
N VAL A 184 9.01 -7.29 6.98
CA VAL A 184 8.12 -8.37 7.47
C VAL A 184 7.75 -9.32 6.35
N CYS A 185 7.30 -8.75 5.23
CA CYS A 185 6.93 -9.55 4.08
C CYS A 185 8.15 -10.29 3.51
N SER A 186 9.35 -9.70 3.57
CA SER A 186 10.59 -10.41 3.20
C SER A 186 10.89 -11.62 4.06
N LEU A 187 10.72 -11.52 5.39
CA LEU A 187 11.06 -12.60 6.32
C LEU A 187 10.12 -13.80 6.18
N LEU A 188 8.82 -13.54 5.94
CA LEU A 188 7.83 -14.58 5.70
C LEU A 188 8.05 -15.29 4.36
N TYR A 189 8.39 -14.54 3.30
CA TYR A 189 8.79 -15.12 2.00
C TYR A 189 10.06 -15.98 2.09
N SER A 190 11.08 -15.55 2.85
CA SER A 190 12.30 -16.34 3.04
C SER A 190 12.04 -17.64 3.81
N PHE A 191 11.13 -17.62 4.78
CA PHE A 191 10.71 -18.81 5.52
C PHE A 191 9.96 -19.80 4.62
N GLU A 192 9.13 -19.30 3.69
CA GLU A 192 8.44 -20.14 2.70
C GLU A 192 9.36 -20.69 1.59
N MET A 193 10.37 -19.92 1.15
CA MET A 193 11.39 -20.44 0.22
C MET A 193 12.25 -21.54 0.88
N GLN A 194 12.52 -21.43 2.19
CA GLN A 194 13.20 -22.49 2.94
C GLN A 194 12.31 -23.71 3.22
N SER A 195 10.98 -23.54 3.29
CA SER A 195 10.02 -24.64 3.46
C SER A 195 9.51 -25.24 2.13
N GLY A 196 9.94 -24.72 0.98
CA GLY A 196 9.76 -25.33 -0.34
C GLY A 196 8.38 -25.16 -0.98
N LEU A 197 7.57 -24.18 -0.55
CA LEU A 197 6.18 -24.04 -1.01
C LEU A 197 5.96 -23.06 -2.18
N ILE A 198 7.00 -22.38 -2.66
CA ILE A 198 6.94 -21.55 -3.87
C ILE A 198 8.12 -21.95 -4.77
N GLY A 199 7.81 -22.69 -5.84
CA GLY A 199 8.80 -23.07 -6.85
C GLY A 199 9.31 -21.83 -7.59
N SER A 200 10.63 -21.69 -7.67
CA SER A 200 11.28 -20.72 -8.55
C SER A 200 10.86 -20.97 -10.00
N GLN A 201 10.16 -20.00 -10.60
CA GLN A 201 10.19 -19.78 -12.04
C GLN A 201 10.69 -18.36 -12.28
#